data_AF-A0A8J7N2P4-F1
#
_entry.id   AF-A0A8J7N2P4-F1
#
_cell.length_a   1.000
_cell.length_b   1.000
_cell.length_c   1.000
_cell.angle_alpha   90.00
_cell.angle_beta   90.00
_cell.angle_gamma   90.00
#
_symmetry.space_group_name_H-M   'P 1'
#
loop_
_entity.id
_entity.type
_entity.pdbx_description
1 polymer ?
#
loop_
_entity_poly.entity_id
_entity_poly.type
_entity_poly.pdbx_seq_one_letter_code
_entity_poly.pdbx_strand_id
1 'polypeptide(L)'
;MAVPASLAAKRRPESRIDTAIAILKQKFGERLSTAEAVRQQHGKGEDHFPVLPPDAVVFAETTEDVAEAVRVCAEHKVPVIPFGTGTSLEGHVGAIEGG
;
A
#
# COMPACT_ATOMS: atom_id res chain seq x y z
N MET A 1 -15.28 -12.36 -0.34
CA MET A 1 -16.13 -11.65 -1.34
C MET A 1 -15.21 -11.07 -2.40
N ALA A 2 -15.57 -11.18 -3.68
CA ALA A 2 -14.79 -10.59 -4.77
C ALA A 2 -14.78 -9.06 -4.66
N VAL A 3 -13.69 -8.41 -5.07
CA VAL A 3 -13.57 -6.95 -5.13
C VAL A 3 -14.61 -6.43 -6.15
N PRO A 4 -15.54 -5.55 -5.76
CA PRO A 4 -16.47 -4.92 -6.69
C PRO A 4 -15.74 -4.30 -7.89
N ALA A 5 -16.23 -4.51 -9.11
CA ALA A 5 -15.65 -3.96 -10.34
C ALA A 5 -15.48 -2.42 -10.29
N SER A 6 -16.33 -1.74 -9.52
CA SER A 6 -16.25 -0.29 -9.30
C SER A 6 -15.01 0.15 -8.50
N LEU A 7 -14.40 -0.72 -7.71
CA LEU A 7 -13.15 -0.43 -7.00
C LEU A 7 -11.93 -0.68 -7.89
N ALA A 8 -11.98 -1.69 -8.77
CA ALA A 8 -10.91 -1.96 -9.73
C ALA A 8 -10.65 -0.75 -10.65
N ALA A 9 -11.71 -0.04 -11.05
CA ALA A 9 -11.62 1.17 -11.87
C ALA A 9 -10.99 2.40 -11.15
N LYS A 10 -10.80 2.36 -9.83
CA LYS A 10 -10.24 3.48 -9.05
C LYS A 10 -8.72 3.43 -8.91
N ARG A 11 -8.06 2.34 -9.31
CA ARG A 11 -6.60 2.22 -9.20
C ARG A 11 -5.86 3.32 -9.95
N ARG A 12 -4.76 3.79 -9.37
CA ARG A 12 -3.81 4.68 -10.07
C ARG A 12 -3.13 3.92 -11.22
N PRO A 13 -2.63 4.65 -12.24
CA PRO A 13 -1.92 4.02 -13.35
C PRO A 13 -0.75 3.16 -12.84
N GLU A 14 -0.70 1.91 -13.29
CA GLU A 14 0.32 0.93 -12.86
C GLU A 14 1.75 1.46 -13.07
N SER A 15 1.99 2.16 -14.19
CA SER A 15 3.31 2.74 -14.49
C SER A 15 3.81 3.73 -13.42
N ARG A 16 2.91 4.45 -12.72
CA ARG A 16 3.29 5.36 -11.64
C ARG A 16 3.65 4.60 -10.36
N ILE A 17 2.86 3.59 -10.05
CA ILE A 17 3.07 2.70 -8.90
C ILE A 17 4.41 1.95 -9.07
N ASP A 18 4.64 1.35 -10.23
CA ASP A 18 5.87 0.61 -10.53
C ASP A 18 7.12 1.49 -10.40
N THR A 19 7.03 2.73 -10.89
CA THR A 19 8.14 3.70 -10.77
C THR A 19 8.43 4.02 -9.31
N ALA A 20 7.41 4.30 -8.49
CA ALA A 20 7.57 4.57 -7.08
C ALA A 20 8.14 3.35 -6.34
N ILE A 21 7.63 2.15 -6.61
CA ILE A 21 8.11 0.89 -6.01
C ILE A 21 9.59 0.67 -6.35
N ALA A 22 10.01 0.90 -7.59
CA ALA A 22 11.41 0.75 -7.99
C ALA A 22 12.33 1.69 -7.19
N ILE A 23 11.95 2.96 -7.05
CA ILE A 23 12.72 3.96 -6.28
C ILE A 23 12.76 3.58 -4.79
N LEU A 24 11.62 3.20 -4.22
CA LEU A 24 11.53 2.79 -2.83
C LEU A 24 12.32 1.50 -2.58
N LYS A 25 12.32 0.53 -3.52
CA LYS A 25 13.10 -0.72 -3.38
C LYS A 25 14.60 -0.44 -3.39
N GLN A 26 15.08 0.49 -4.23
CA GLN A 26 16.48 0.91 -4.21
C GLN A 26 16.89 1.50 -2.86
N LYS A 27 15.98 2.25 -2.21
CA LYS A 27 16.27 2.92 -0.94
C LYS A 27 16.14 2.01 0.28
N PHE A 28 15.05 1.23 0.34
CA PHE A 28 14.68 0.45 1.53
C PHE A 28 15.14 -1.01 1.46
N GLY A 29 15.55 -1.50 0.28
CA GLY A 29 16.03 -2.86 0.11
C GLY A 29 14.99 -3.87 0.57
N GLU A 30 15.37 -4.77 1.49
CA GLU A 30 14.49 -5.81 2.03
C GLU A 30 13.37 -5.27 2.94
N ARG A 31 13.46 -4.00 3.37
CA ARG A 31 12.36 -3.35 4.10
C ARG A 31 11.20 -2.93 3.19
N LEU A 32 11.32 -3.08 1.86
CA LEU A 32 10.18 -3.04 0.94
C LEU A 32 9.82 -4.45 0.46
N SER A 33 8.57 -4.85 0.70
CA SER A 33 8.02 -6.13 0.27
C SER A 33 6.91 -5.96 -0.76
N THR A 34 7.00 -6.74 -1.83
CA THR A 34 5.93 -6.95 -2.83
C THR A 34 5.35 -8.36 -2.77
N ALA A 35 5.73 -9.14 -1.73
CA ALA A 35 5.25 -10.50 -1.56
C ALA A 35 3.74 -10.53 -1.32
N GLU A 36 3.05 -11.45 -2.01
CA GLU A 36 1.59 -11.54 -1.97
C GLU A 36 1.05 -11.65 -0.54
N ALA A 37 1.61 -12.55 0.28
CA ALA A 37 1.17 -12.74 1.66
C ALA A 37 1.26 -11.46 2.51
N VAL A 38 2.35 -10.69 2.35
CA VAL A 38 2.55 -9.43 3.08
C VAL A 38 1.52 -8.39 2.63
N ARG A 39 1.30 -8.26 1.32
CA ARG A 39 0.31 -7.32 0.77
C ARG A 39 -1.12 -7.68 1.19
N GLN A 40 -1.48 -8.97 1.17
CA GLN A 40 -2.79 -9.45 1.63
C GLN A 40 -3.01 -9.11 3.11
N GLN A 41 -2.00 -9.34 3.96
CA GLN A 41 -2.06 -8.99 5.38
C GLN A 41 -2.26 -7.48 5.61
N HIS A 42 -1.59 -6.63 4.84
CA HIS A 42 -1.65 -5.16 4.99
C HIS A 42 -2.85 -4.52 4.25
N GLY A 43 -3.65 -5.30 3.53
CA GLY A 43 -4.89 -4.85 2.89
C GLY A 43 -6.16 -5.26 3.63
N LYS A 44 -6.05 -5.81 4.84
CA LYS A 44 -7.17 -6.37 5.60
C LYS A 44 -7.19 -5.89 7.06
N GLY A 45 -8.33 -5.34 7.48
CA GLY A 45 -8.65 -5.09 8.88
C GLY A 45 -9.40 -6.26 9.55
N GLU A 46 -9.76 -6.12 10.82
CA GLU A 46 -10.72 -6.99 11.53
C GLU A 46 -12.19 -6.71 11.12
N ASP A 47 -12.40 -6.29 9.89
CA ASP A 47 -13.69 -5.91 9.35
C ASP A 47 -14.32 -6.99 8.46
N HIS A 48 -15.49 -6.70 7.91
CA HIS A 48 -16.21 -7.59 6.99
C HIS A 48 -15.97 -7.25 5.51
N PHE A 49 -15.16 -6.22 5.23
CA PHE A 49 -14.91 -5.76 3.87
C PHE A 49 -13.98 -6.72 3.10
N PRO A 50 -14.00 -6.70 1.76
CA PRO A 50 -13.02 -7.44 0.97
C PRO A 50 -11.58 -7.03 1.30
N VAL A 51 -10.62 -7.95 1.14
CA VAL A 51 -9.19 -7.60 1.19
C VAL A 51 -8.86 -6.74 -0.01
N LEU A 52 -8.28 -5.57 0.22
CA LEU A 52 -7.83 -4.65 -0.82
C LEU A 52 -6.32 -4.43 -0.63
N PRO A 53 -5.48 -5.31 -1.18
CA PRO A 53 -4.05 -5.29 -0.92
C PRO A 53 -3.36 -4.08 -1.60
N PRO A 54 -2.39 -3.43 -0.93
CA PRO A 54 -1.47 -2.51 -1.59
C PRO A 54 -0.62 -3.24 -2.65
N ASP A 55 0.10 -2.49 -3.45
CA ASP A 55 1.11 -2.93 -4.41
C ASP A 55 2.45 -3.24 -3.74
N ALA A 56 2.81 -2.49 -2.69
CA ALA A 56 3.99 -2.73 -1.87
C ALA A 56 3.77 -2.34 -0.41
N VAL A 57 4.62 -2.88 0.48
CA VAL A 57 4.65 -2.52 1.90
C VAL A 57 6.07 -2.11 2.27
N VAL A 58 6.22 -0.92 2.86
CA VAL A 58 7.49 -0.43 3.42
C VAL A 58 7.44 -0.55 4.94
N PHE A 59 8.39 -1.29 5.50
CA PHE A 59 8.64 -1.39 6.94
C PHE A 59 9.60 -0.28 7.35
N ALA A 60 9.07 0.94 7.52
CA ALA A 60 9.83 2.09 8.00
C ALA A 60 10.20 1.93 9.48
N GLU A 61 11.41 2.32 9.86
CA GLU A 61 11.91 2.20 11.25
C GLU A 61 12.10 3.58 11.91
N THR A 62 12.10 4.65 11.12
CA THR A 62 12.30 6.02 11.58
C THR A 62 11.28 6.98 10.96
N THR A 63 11.15 8.18 11.53
CA THR A 63 10.31 9.24 10.96
C THR A 63 10.85 9.70 9.61
N GLU A 64 12.18 9.68 9.44
CA GLU A 64 12.85 10.02 8.20
C GLU A 64 12.53 9.02 7.08
N ASP A 65 12.46 7.72 7.40
CA ASP A 65 12.02 6.69 6.46
C ASP A 65 10.60 6.97 5.96
N VAL A 66 9.69 7.30 6.89
CA VAL A 66 8.29 7.65 6.55
C VAL A 66 8.22 8.91 5.69
N ALA A 67 8.90 9.98 6.10
CA ALA A 67 8.90 11.25 5.39
C ALA A 67 9.44 11.10 3.96
N GLU A 68 10.44 10.23 3.78
CA GLU A 68 10.94 9.90 2.46
C GLU A 68 9.92 9.13 1.62
N ALA A 69 9.36 8.05 2.16
CA ALA A 69 8.41 7.22 1.44
C ALA A 69 7.22 8.06 0.96
N VAL A 70 6.68 8.90 1.85
CA VAL A 70 5.62 9.86 1.52
C VAL A 70 6.03 10.82 0.41
N ARG A 71 7.28 11.30 0.39
CA ARG A 71 7.76 12.22 -0.65
C ARG A 71 7.81 11.57 -2.02
N VAL A 72 8.36 10.35 -2.11
CA VAL A 72 8.39 9.57 -3.36
C VAL A 72 6.97 9.28 -3.84
N CYS A 73 6.09 8.80 -2.95
CA CYS A 73 4.70 8.53 -3.30
C CYS A 73 3.97 9.81 -3.77
N ALA A 74 4.21 10.96 -3.12
CA ALA A 74 3.62 12.24 -3.51
C ALA A 74 4.06 12.69 -4.91
N GLU A 75 5.36 12.58 -5.22
CA GLU A 75 5.92 12.92 -6.54
C GLU A 75 5.29 12.09 -7.66
N HIS A 76 5.09 10.79 -7.41
CA HIS A 76 4.49 9.86 -8.36
C HIS A 76 2.96 9.75 -8.27
N LYS A 77 2.31 10.50 -7.37
CA LYS A 77 0.85 10.46 -7.13
C LYS A 77 0.34 9.07 -6.78
N VAL A 78 1.09 8.36 -5.96
CA VAL A 78 0.77 7.04 -5.40
C VAL A 78 0.13 7.21 -4.01
N PRO A 79 -1.00 6.55 -3.71
CA PRO A 79 -1.62 6.61 -2.39
C PRO A 79 -0.69 6.03 -1.32
N VAL A 80 -0.79 6.55 -0.09
CA VAL A 80 -0.12 5.97 1.07
C VAL A 80 -1.18 5.52 2.05
N ILE A 81 -1.13 4.26 2.45
CA ILE A 81 -2.04 3.66 3.42
C ILE A 81 -1.25 3.36 4.69
N PRO A 82 -1.41 4.15 5.77
CA PRO A 82 -0.75 3.85 7.04
C PRO A 82 -1.34 2.57 7.65
N PHE A 83 -0.47 1.69 8.11
CA PHE A 83 -0.85 0.42 8.73
C PHE A 83 -0.18 0.28 10.10
N GLY A 84 -0.99 -0.01 11.12
CA GLY A 84 -0.53 -0.33 12.47
C GLY A 84 -0.57 -1.84 12.72
N THR A 85 -1.53 -2.29 13.52
CA THR A 85 -1.76 -3.72 13.81
C THR A 85 -2.85 -4.37 12.95
N GLY A 86 -3.57 -3.59 12.14
CA GLY A 86 -4.65 -4.11 11.28
C GLY A 86 -5.96 -4.41 12.01
N THR A 87 -6.22 -3.86 13.19
CA THR A 87 -7.42 -4.15 14.00
C THR A 87 -8.62 -3.25 13.67
N SER A 88 -8.59 -2.51 12.55
CA SER A 88 -9.71 -1.65 12.18
C SER A 88 -10.94 -2.49 11.79
N LEU A 89 -12.12 -2.08 12.26
CA LEU A 89 -13.41 -2.69 11.91
C LEU A 89 -14.13 -1.99 10.74
N GLU A 90 -13.54 -0.92 10.21
CA GLU A 90 -14.22 0.04 9.31
C GLU A 90 -13.58 0.13 7.92
N GLY A 91 -12.62 -0.73 7.57
CA GLY A 91 -12.02 -0.77 6.23
C GLY A 91 -10.92 0.27 5.97
N HIS A 92 -10.38 0.92 7.00
CA HIS A 92 -9.39 2.00 6.87
C HIS A 92 -8.09 1.61 6.15
N VAL A 93 -7.73 0.32 6.17
CA VAL A 93 -6.47 -0.19 5.60
C VAL A 93 -6.61 -0.72 4.18
N GLY A 94 -7.78 -0.58 3.56
CA GLY A 94 -8.01 -1.04 2.19
C GLY A 94 -7.37 -0.13 1.14
N ALA A 95 -6.50 -0.67 0.29
CA ALA A 95 -5.83 0.05 -0.80
C ALA A 95 -6.72 0.16 -2.06
N ILE A 96 -7.80 0.94 -1.95
CA ILE A 96 -8.81 1.12 -3.01
C ILE A 96 -8.19 1.58 -4.34
N GLU A 97 -7.21 2.48 -4.28
CA GLU A 97 -6.57 3.07 -5.45
C GLU A 97 -5.19 2.43 -5.77
N GLY A 98 -4.87 1.28 -5.16
CA GLY A 98 -3.50 0.77 -5.08
C GLY A 98 -2.66 1.54 -4.06
N GLY A 99 -1.34 1.41 -4.14
CA GLY A 99 -0.41 2.06 -3.21
C GLY A 99 0.78 1.19 -2.86
#